data_AF-A0A2E1FS35-F1
#
_entry.id   AF-A0A2E1FS35-F1
#
_cell.length_a   1.000
_cell.length_b   1.000
_cell.length_c   1.000
_cell.angle_alpha   90.00
_cell.angle_beta   90.00
_cell.angle_gamma   90.00
#
_symmetry.space_group_name_H-M   'P 1'
#
loop_
_entity.id
_entity.type
_entity.pdbx_description
1 polymer ?
#
loop_
_entity_poly.entity_id
_entity_poly.type
_entity_poly.pdbx_seq_one_letter_code
_entity_poly.pdbx_strand_id
1 'polypeptide(L)'
;MRNGIVSFFFLEPSENHHIIKVSQRHENVMMFPGDGTHCELQNWKRYRSSWKDLHSESNFFMTQTYEAEERQRFPDYLPEELLAAFRSACGSEDIAEEYRNIMSLPHPDHGRVAPTRIIIRVEFSGPLGTGMKYLIFELANSC
;
A
#
# COMPACT_ATOMS: atom_id res chain seq x y z
N MET A 1 -0.76 20.59 -11.10
CA MET A 1 -1.40 19.47 -11.83
C MET A 1 -0.73 18.19 -11.35
N ARG A 2 -1.44 17.28 -10.67
CA ARG A 2 -0.87 16.04 -10.15
C ARG A 2 -1.08 14.94 -11.18
N ASN A 3 0.00 14.49 -11.81
CA ASN A 3 -0.01 13.30 -12.66
C ASN A 3 -0.09 12.06 -11.76
N GLY A 4 -1.30 11.61 -11.44
CA GLY A 4 -1.48 10.23 -11.03
C GLY A 4 -1.23 9.35 -12.27
N ILE A 5 -0.28 8.42 -12.19
CA ILE A 5 -0.05 7.47 -13.28
C ILE A 5 -1.28 6.56 -13.32
N VAL A 6 -2.06 6.70 -14.38
CA VAL A 6 -3.15 5.78 -14.70
C VAL A 6 -2.53 4.65 -15.53
N SER A 7 -2.53 3.46 -14.96
CA SER A 7 -2.10 2.25 -15.66
C SER A 7 -3.31 1.47 -16.15
N PHE A 8 -3.19 0.91 -17.35
CA PHE A 8 -4.17 0.01 -17.93
C PHE A 8 -3.64 -1.40 -17.88
N PHE A 9 -4.53 -2.36 -17.66
CA PHE A 9 -4.19 -3.77 -17.76
C PHE A 9 -5.34 -4.55 -18.39
N PHE A 10 -4.97 -5.65 -19.03
CA PHE A 10 -5.89 -6.59 -19.64
C PHE A 10 -5.86 -7.90 -18.85
N LEU A 11 -7.01 -8.49 -18.64
CA LEU A 11 -7.12 -9.84 -18.07
C LEU A 11 -7.73 -10.77 -19.11
N GLU A 12 -7.00 -11.79 -19.50
CA GLU A 12 -7.51 -12.84 -20.39
C GLU A 12 -8.12 -13.97 -19.53
N PRO A 13 -9.44 -14.19 -19.59
CA PRO A 13 -10.05 -15.34 -18.94
C PRO A 13 -9.62 -16.62 -19.68
N SER A 14 -9.28 -17.66 -18.93
CA SER A 14 -9.13 -19.00 -19.49
C SER A 14 -10.45 -19.50 -20.08
N GLU A 15 -10.40 -20.53 -20.92
CA GLU A 15 -11.59 -21.12 -21.55
C GLU A 15 -12.68 -21.46 -20.52
N ASN A 16 -13.94 -21.16 -20.87
CA ASN A 16 -15.12 -21.31 -20.01
C ASN A 16 -15.09 -20.51 -18.69
N HIS A 17 -14.23 -19.49 -18.59
CA HIS A 17 -14.23 -18.56 -17.46
C HIS A 17 -14.65 -17.16 -17.91
N HIS A 18 -15.29 -16.44 -16.99
CA HIS A 18 -15.74 -15.06 -17.21
C HIS A 18 -15.39 -14.21 -16.00
N ILE A 19 -14.91 -13.00 -16.25
CA ILE A 19 -14.67 -12.02 -15.18
C ILE A 19 -16.03 -11.44 -14.77
N ILE A 20 -16.33 -11.50 -13.49
CA ILE A 20 -17.56 -10.95 -12.90
C ILE A 20 -17.32 -9.51 -12.47
N LYS A 21 -16.22 -9.28 -11.73
CA LYS A 21 -15.90 -7.98 -11.14
C LYS A 21 -14.40 -7.85 -10.90
N VAL A 22 -13.88 -6.65 -11.13
CA VAL A 22 -12.53 -6.29 -10.75
C VAL A 22 -12.58 -5.07 -9.85
N SER A 23 -11.93 -5.16 -8.69
CA SER A 23 -11.88 -4.07 -7.73
C SER A 23 -10.47 -3.83 -7.25
N GLN A 24 -10.18 -2.58 -6.91
CA GLN A 24 -8.88 -2.13 -6.43
C GLN A 24 -9.02 -1.60 -5.01
N ARG A 25 -7.99 -1.81 -4.22
CA ARG A 25 -7.75 -1.04 -2.99
C ARG A 25 -6.26 -0.79 -2.83
N HIS A 26 -5.91 0.19 -2.03
CA HIS A 26 -4.55 0.37 -1.52
C HIS A 26 -4.45 0.13 -0.03
N GLU A 27 -3.23 -0.15 0.40
CA GLU A 27 -2.86 -0.24 1.81
C GLU A 27 -1.73 0.74 2.13
N ASN A 28 -1.87 1.46 3.25
CA ASN A 28 -0.82 2.35 3.77
C ASN A 28 -0.20 1.76 5.03
N VAL A 29 1.09 2.02 5.22
CA VAL A 29 1.82 1.71 6.46
C VAL A 29 2.50 2.97 6.98
N MET A 30 2.94 2.90 8.24
CA MET A 30 3.90 3.85 8.78
C MET A 30 5.30 3.45 8.31
N MET A 31 6.05 4.41 7.75
CA MET A 31 7.44 4.24 7.34
C MET A 31 8.31 5.33 7.96
N PHE A 32 9.58 5.02 8.16
CA PHE A 32 10.59 5.92 8.71
C PHE A 32 11.75 6.00 7.73
N PRO A 33 11.89 7.12 7.01
CA PRO A 33 12.97 7.30 6.06
C PRO A 33 14.30 7.52 6.78
N GLY A 34 15.37 7.04 6.16
CA GLY A 34 16.75 7.41 6.42
C GLY A 34 17.44 7.76 5.10
N ASP A 35 18.64 8.32 5.16
CA ASP A 35 19.46 8.55 3.97
C ASP A 35 19.99 7.19 3.47
N GLY A 36 19.59 6.80 2.26
CA GLY A 36 19.90 5.49 1.67
C GLY A 36 19.33 4.27 2.41
N THR A 37 18.54 4.47 3.48
CA THR A 37 17.94 3.40 4.30
C THR A 37 16.47 3.73 4.60
N HIS A 38 15.66 2.74 4.94
CA HIS A 38 14.30 2.97 5.42
C HIS A 38 13.88 1.84 6.35
N CYS A 39 12.92 2.12 7.22
CA CYS A 39 12.22 1.10 7.97
C CYS A 39 10.70 1.25 7.78
N GLU A 40 9.98 0.13 7.76
CA GLU A 40 8.53 0.09 7.59
C GLU A 40 7.88 -0.80 8.63
N LEU A 41 6.74 -0.34 9.18
CA LEU A 41 5.95 -1.11 10.14
C LEU A 41 4.95 -2.02 9.43
N GLN A 42 5.47 -3.01 8.69
CA GLN A 42 4.68 -3.89 7.82
C GLN A 42 3.55 -4.63 8.55
N ASN A 43 3.76 -4.98 9.83
CA ASN A 43 2.84 -5.78 10.65
C ASN A 43 2.09 -4.97 11.72
N TRP A 44 2.26 -3.65 11.78
CA TRP A 44 1.60 -2.80 12.78
C TRP A 44 0.67 -1.78 12.12
N LYS A 45 -0.61 -1.79 12.56
CA LYS A 45 -1.67 -0.84 12.20
C LYS A 45 -1.74 -0.45 10.70
N ARG A 46 -1.79 -1.42 9.81
CA ARG A 46 -1.98 -1.16 8.37
C ARG A 46 -3.36 -0.58 8.03
N TYR A 47 -3.40 0.57 7.37
CA TYR A 47 -4.64 1.08 6.77
C TYR A 47 -4.98 0.26 5.53
N ARG A 48 -6.26 -0.11 5.39
CA ARG A 48 -6.81 -0.74 4.19
C ARG A 48 -7.97 0.10 3.71
N SER A 49 -7.84 0.64 2.51
CA SER A 49 -8.94 1.38 1.89
C SER A 49 -10.11 0.45 1.54
N SER A 50 -11.28 1.06 1.35
CA SER A 50 -12.44 0.39 0.76
C SER A 50 -12.13 -0.07 -0.66
N TRP A 51 -12.73 -1.19 -1.06
CA TRP A 51 -12.67 -1.65 -2.45
C TRP A 51 -13.40 -0.66 -3.37
N LYS A 52 -12.72 -0.21 -4.41
CA LYS A 52 -13.27 0.58 -5.50
C LYS A 52 -13.42 -0.30 -6.74
N ASP A 53 -14.57 -0.27 -7.39
CA ASP A 53 -14.80 -1.00 -8.64
C ASP A 53 -13.96 -0.35 -9.76
N LEU A 54 -13.22 -1.15 -10.53
CA LEU A 54 -12.39 -0.61 -11.61
C LEU A 54 -13.17 -0.37 -12.90
N HIS A 55 -14.41 -0.86 -12.99
CA HIS A 55 -15.21 -0.89 -14.21
C HIS A 55 -14.50 -1.62 -15.37
N SER A 56 -15.25 -2.29 -16.22
CA SER A 56 -14.68 -3.09 -17.30
C SER A 56 -15.18 -2.62 -18.65
N GLU A 57 -14.26 -2.45 -19.60
CA GLU A 57 -14.60 -2.38 -21.02
C GLU A 57 -13.84 -3.50 -21.73
N SER A 58 -14.55 -4.54 -22.18
CA SER A 58 -13.97 -5.67 -22.93
C SER A 58 -12.74 -6.32 -22.27
N ASN A 59 -12.80 -6.54 -20.94
CA ASN A 59 -11.70 -7.05 -20.10
C ASN A 59 -10.45 -6.16 -20.00
N PHE A 60 -10.53 -4.91 -20.47
CA PHE A 60 -9.58 -3.86 -20.13
C PHE A 60 -10.03 -3.13 -18.87
N PHE A 61 -9.07 -2.88 -18.00
CA PHE A 61 -9.28 -2.25 -16.71
C PHE A 61 -8.31 -1.09 -16.54
N MET A 62 -8.84 0.00 -15.99
CA MET A 62 -8.07 1.19 -15.67
C MET A 62 -7.88 1.24 -14.16
N THR A 63 -6.62 1.32 -13.72
CA THR A 63 -6.34 1.55 -12.30
C THR A 63 -6.85 2.91 -11.86
N GLN A 64 -7.35 2.99 -10.63
CA GLN A 64 -7.76 4.27 -10.06
C GLN A 64 -6.58 4.94 -9.38
N THR A 65 -6.51 6.27 -9.52
CA THR A 65 -5.62 7.10 -8.73
C THR A 65 -6.22 7.33 -7.34
N TYR A 66 -5.37 7.70 -6.38
CA TYR A 66 -5.79 8.01 -5.02
C TYR A 66 -5.50 9.47 -4.70
N GLU A 67 -6.44 10.11 -4.01
CA GLU A 67 -6.28 11.49 -3.58
C GLU A 67 -5.14 11.61 -2.55
N ALA A 68 -4.61 12.82 -2.35
CA ALA A 68 -3.50 13.00 -1.40
C ALA A 68 -3.88 12.62 0.03
N GLU A 69 -5.12 12.90 0.41
CA GLU A 69 -5.66 12.57 1.73
C GLU A 69 -5.70 11.04 1.90
N GLU A 70 -6.13 10.30 0.87
CA GLU A 70 -6.18 8.83 0.91
C GLU A 70 -4.79 8.18 1.04
N ARG A 71 -3.74 8.84 0.54
CA ARG A 71 -2.35 8.38 0.65
C ARG A 71 -1.77 8.55 2.05
N GLN A 72 -2.34 9.44 2.86
CA GLN A 72 -1.89 9.72 4.22
C GLN A 72 -2.80 9.15 5.30
N ARG A 73 -3.92 8.52 4.93
CA ARG A 73 -4.82 7.85 5.88
C ARG A 73 -4.11 6.72 6.62
N PHE A 74 -4.23 6.74 7.93
CA PHE A 74 -3.69 5.73 8.83
C PHE A 74 -4.61 5.59 10.05
N PRO A 75 -4.70 4.41 10.70
CA PRO A 75 -5.47 4.28 11.92
C PRO A 75 -4.88 5.16 13.04
N ASP A 76 -5.73 5.68 13.92
CA ASP A 76 -5.27 6.44 15.08
C ASP A 76 -4.36 5.58 15.98
N TYR A 77 -3.37 6.21 16.60
CA TYR A 77 -2.43 5.58 17.51
C TYR A 77 -1.95 6.55 18.57
N LEU A 78 -1.48 6.00 19.69
CA LEU A 78 -0.83 6.76 20.74
C LEU A 78 0.69 6.82 20.50
N PRO A 79 1.39 7.89 20.89
CA PRO A 79 2.83 8.02 20.69
C PRO A 79 3.65 6.84 21.26
N GLU A 80 3.25 6.30 22.41
CA GLU A 80 3.90 5.15 23.04
C GLU A 80 3.72 3.84 22.24
N GLU A 81 2.58 3.68 21.56
CA GLU A 81 2.35 2.52 20.68
C GLU A 81 3.26 2.58 19.46
N LEU A 82 3.41 3.78 18.88
CA LEU A 82 4.29 4.01 17.74
C LEU A 82 5.75 3.71 18.11
N LEU A 83 6.21 4.20 19.26
CA LEU A 83 7.57 3.97 19.73
C LEU A 83 7.83 2.48 19.99
N ALA A 84 6.89 1.77 20.61
CA ALA A 84 7.00 0.33 20.83
C ALA A 84 7.05 -0.44 19.51
N ALA A 85 6.22 -0.07 18.54
CA ALA A 85 6.20 -0.69 17.21
C ALA A 85 7.49 -0.40 16.42
N PHE A 86 8.01 0.83 16.50
CA PHE A 86 9.31 1.20 15.94
C PHE A 86 10.41 0.33 16.53
N ARG A 87 10.52 0.26 17.87
CA ARG A 87 11.55 -0.55 18.53
C ARG A 87 11.51 -2.02 18.12
N SER A 88 10.30 -2.56 17.96
CA SER A 88 10.12 -3.95 17.56
C SER A 88 10.50 -4.25 16.10
N ALA A 89 10.32 -3.28 15.19
CA ALA A 89 10.51 -3.51 13.75
C ALA A 89 11.83 -2.92 13.21
N CYS A 90 12.23 -1.78 13.74
CA CYS A 90 13.34 -0.94 13.26
C CYS A 90 14.55 -0.97 14.19
N GLY A 91 14.40 -1.44 15.43
CA GLY A 91 15.45 -1.41 16.45
C GLY A 91 15.43 -0.12 17.27
N SER A 92 16.52 0.16 17.99
CA SER A 92 16.57 1.27 18.95
C SER A 92 16.50 2.63 18.26
N GLU A 93 15.78 3.56 18.89
CA GLU A 93 15.77 4.98 18.55
C GLU A 93 16.95 5.76 19.14
N ASP A 94 17.75 5.12 20.02
CA ASP A 94 18.91 5.73 20.67
C ASP A 94 20.07 5.94 19.68
N ILE A 95 19.92 6.94 18.81
CA ILE A 95 20.95 7.40 17.89
C ILE A 95 21.53 8.73 18.39
N ALA A 96 22.80 9.00 18.04
CA ALA A 96 23.43 10.28 18.37
C ALA A 96 22.61 11.45 17.78
N GLU A 97 22.55 12.57 18.50
CA GLU A 97 21.70 13.72 18.18
C GLU A 97 21.99 14.28 16.78
N GLU A 98 23.25 14.21 16.34
CA GLU A 98 23.68 14.56 14.99
C GLU A 98 22.94 13.77 13.90
N TYR A 99 22.67 12.48 14.11
CA TYR A 99 21.96 11.63 13.15
C TYR A 99 20.44 11.84 13.18
N ARG A 100 19.88 12.27 14.32
CA ARG A 100 18.44 12.59 14.42
C ARG A 100 18.07 13.75 13.53
N ASN A 101 18.89 14.80 13.50
CA ASN A 101 18.55 16.05 12.82
C ASN A 101 18.72 16.01 11.30
N ILE A 102 19.48 15.04 10.77
CA ILE A 102 19.82 14.96 9.34
C ILE A 102 19.17 13.78 8.60
N MET A 103 18.23 13.06 9.25
CA MET A 103 17.55 11.88 8.69
C MET A 103 18.50 10.82 8.15
N SER A 104 19.73 10.66 8.68
CA SER A 104 20.66 9.64 8.17
C SER A 104 20.18 8.21 8.45
N LEU A 105 19.47 8.03 9.57
CA LEU A 105 18.91 6.76 9.99
C LEU A 105 17.39 6.89 10.21
N PRO A 106 16.62 5.82 10.01
CA PRO A 106 15.22 5.76 10.40
C PRO A 106 15.07 6.16 11.88
N HIS A 107 14.16 7.08 12.17
CA HIS A 107 13.88 7.54 13.52
C HIS A 107 12.37 7.79 13.70
N PRO A 108 11.78 7.55 14.89
CA PRO A 108 10.35 7.75 15.13
C PRO A 108 9.83 9.13 14.76
N ASP A 109 10.64 10.18 14.96
CA ASP A 109 10.26 11.57 14.67
C ASP A 109 10.09 11.88 13.17
N HIS A 110 10.64 11.04 12.30
CA HIS A 110 10.56 11.21 10.84
C HIS A 110 9.47 10.35 10.20
N GLY A 111 8.60 9.76 11.02
CA GLY A 111 7.52 8.88 10.58
C GLY A 111 6.61 9.53 9.56
N ARG A 112 6.35 8.84 8.45
CA ARG A 112 5.39 9.24 7.43
C ARG A 112 4.50 8.07 7.04
N VAL A 113 3.25 8.38 6.70
CA VAL A 113 2.32 7.41 6.14
C VAL A 113 2.55 7.33 4.64
N ALA A 114 2.71 6.11 4.12
CA ALA A 114 2.91 5.90 2.71
C ALA A 114 2.11 4.68 2.20
N PRO A 115 1.59 4.73 0.96
CA PRO A 115 1.05 3.56 0.30
C PRO A 115 2.17 2.54 0.04
N THR A 116 1.94 1.28 0.39
CA THR A 116 2.92 0.19 0.13
C THR A 116 2.38 -0.86 -0.81
N ARG A 117 1.06 -1.00 -0.89
CA ARG A 117 0.44 -2.03 -1.72
C ARG A 117 -0.73 -1.48 -2.48
N ILE A 118 -0.84 -1.89 -3.74
CA ILE A 118 -2.07 -1.86 -4.53
C ILE A 118 -2.52 -3.30 -4.71
N ILE A 119 -3.77 -3.58 -4.37
CA ILE A 119 -4.33 -4.91 -4.44
C ILE A 119 -5.50 -4.87 -5.41
N ILE A 120 -5.44 -5.72 -6.43
CA ILE A 120 -6.52 -5.96 -7.37
C ILE A 120 -7.18 -7.28 -7.01
N ARG A 121 -8.48 -7.26 -6.75
CA ARG A 121 -9.32 -8.45 -6.58
C ARG A 121 -10.09 -8.70 -7.86
N VAL A 122 -9.96 -9.91 -8.39
CA VAL A 122 -10.67 -10.40 -9.57
C VAL A 122 -11.63 -11.49 -9.13
N GLU A 123 -12.92 -11.21 -9.23
CA GLU A 123 -14.00 -12.17 -9.06
C GLU A 123 -14.35 -12.75 -10.43
N PHE A 124 -14.43 -14.07 -10.54
CA PHE A 124 -14.69 -14.76 -11.80
C PHE A 124 -15.63 -15.94 -11.62
N SER A 125 -16.31 -16.35 -12.69
CA SER A 125 -17.06 -17.60 -12.79
C SER A 125 -16.36 -18.57 -13.73
N GLY A 126 -16.53 -19.86 -13.49
CA GLY A 126 -16.09 -20.93 -14.37
C GLY A 126 -16.95 -22.20 -14.21
N PRO A 127 -16.55 -23.33 -14.79
CA PRO A 127 -17.35 -24.57 -14.80
C PRO A 127 -17.65 -25.12 -13.39
N LEU A 128 -16.80 -24.80 -12.41
CA LEU A 128 -16.92 -25.25 -11.02
C LEU A 128 -17.60 -24.23 -10.10
N GLY A 129 -18.12 -23.13 -10.66
CA GLY A 129 -18.75 -22.04 -9.89
C GLY A 129 -17.91 -20.76 -9.89
N THR A 130 -18.00 -20.00 -8.80
CA THR A 130 -17.33 -18.70 -8.66
C THR A 130 -16.02 -18.82 -7.89
N GLY A 131 -15.08 -17.93 -8.19
CA GLY A 131 -13.77 -17.87 -7.56
C GLY A 131 -13.24 -16.45 -7.43
N MET A 132 -12.16 -16.32 -6.66
CA MET A 132 -11.46 -15.05 -6.45
C MET A 132 -9.95 -15.21 -6.64
N LYS A 133 -9.33 -14.24 -7.31
CA LYS A 133 -7.88 -14.08 -7.41
C LYS A 133 -7.48 -12.69 -6.95
N TYR A 134 -6.25 -12.59 -6.44
CA TYR A 134 -5.66 -11.33 -5.99
C TYR A 134 -4.34 -11.09 -6.71
N LEU A 135 -4.17 -9.90 -7.27
CA LEU A 135 -2.88 -9.39 -7.72
C LEU A 135 -2.40 -8.36 -6.70
N ILE A 136 -1.21 -8.55 -6.15
CA ILE A 136 -0.64 -7.68 -5.14
C ILE A 136 0.58 -7.01 -5.77
N PHE A 137 0.50 -5.70 -5.93
CA PHE A 137 1.61 -4.87 -6.38
C PHE A 137 2.24 -4.20 -5.17
N GLU A 138 3.47 -4.56 -4.85
CA GLU A 138 4.26 -3.86 -3.84
C GLU A 138 4.88 -2.61 -4.47
N LEU A 139 4.62 -1.47 -3.87
CA LEU A 139 5.16 -0.20 -4.32
C LEU A 139 6.54 -0.01 -3.71
N ALA A 140 7.54 0.17 -4.57
CA ALA A 140 8.85 0.60 -4.11
C ALA A 140 8.74 2.03 -3.57
N ASN A 141 8.74 2.18 -2.26
CA ASN A 141 8.87 3.48 -1.60
C ASN A 141 10.35 3.88 -1.57
N SER A 142 10.93 4.08 -2.74
CA SER A 142 12.25 4.73 -2.86
C SER A 142 12.10 6.22 -2.50
N CYS A 143 13.03 6.69 -1.65
CA CYS A 143 13.09 8.00 -1.00
C CYS A 143 12.58 9.19 -1.81
#